data_AF-A0A1E5IIQ7-F1
#
_entry.id   AF-A0A1E5IIQ7-F1
#
_cell.length_a   1.000
_cell.length_b   1.000
_cell.length_c   1.000
_cell.angle_alpha   90.00
_cell.angle_beta   90.00
_cell.angle_gamma   90.00
#
_symmetry.space_group_name_H-M   'P 1'
#
loop_
_entity.id
_entity.type
_entity.pdbx_description
1 polymer ?
#
loop_
_entity_poly.entity_id
_entity_poly.type
_entity_poly.pdbx_seq_one_letter_code
_entity_poly.pdbx_strand_id
1 'polypeptide(L)'
;MTVSGSGINFSVYSGFKKYDTIAVNTSGDSKKFKTIFIPLVSSEKEIPAASLSFFSPLKKQYGAIKTQPQKITVSGGALHSEGTVEDKSKIDIVRKDINYNKRIKTLKLYRGYLIEEPVFYLIFFPFIMLLVLSVCYAIYMRRASGNPFKKLKTFRFVEVQKLVKKAGERILENNFEASRDLLCQALIEIVNIETGIKSDNLQKDQIADNLRKKMQMMKKL
;
A
#
# COMPACT_ATOMS: atom_id res chain seq x y z
N MET A 1 -25.46 21.62 -14.07
CA MET A 1 -26.35 20.44 -14.08
C MET A 1 -25.83 19.49 -15.16
N THR A 2 -25.09 18.46 -14.77
CA THR A 2 -24.30 17.64 -15.72
C THR A 2 -25.19 16.56 -16.32
N VAL A 3 -25.68 16.79 -17.54
CA VAL A 3 -26.47 15.79 -18.28
C VAL A 3 -25.50 14.79 -18.90
N SER A 4 -25.40 13.60 -18.31
CA SER A 4 -24.69 12.46 -18.91
C SER A 4 -25.49 11.97 -20.12
N GLY A 5 -25.12 12.46 -21.31
CA GLY A 5 -25.83 12.18 -22.56
C GLY A 5 -25.37 10.86 -23.18
N SER A 6 -26.26 9.87 -23.20
CA SER A 6 -26.19 8.73 -24.12
C SER A 6 -26.22 9.24 -25.57
N GLY A 7 -25.42 8.65 -26.45
CA GLY A 7 -25.33 9.05 -27.86
C GLY A 7 -26.68 9.00 -28.58
N ILE A 8 -26.85 9.84 -29.61
CA ILE A 8 -28.05 9.78 -30.48
C ILE A 8 -27.96 8.51 -31.30
N ASN A 9 -28.91 7.59 -31.09
CA ASN A 9 -29.01 6.37 -31.86
C ASN A 9 -29.92 6.59 -33.07
N PHE A 10 -29.30 6.63 -34.24
CA PHE A 10 -29.99 6.41 -35.51
C PHE A 10 -29.93 4.92 -35.81
N SER A 11 -31.06 4.21 -35.77
CA SER A 11 -31.15 2.81 -36.17
C SER A 11 -30.64 2.62 -37.61
N VAL A 12 -30.03 1.47 -37.89
CA VAL A 12 -29.49 1.15 -39.23
C VAL A 12 -30.66 0.68 -40.09
N TYR A 13 -30.84 1.29 -41.28
CA TYR A 13 -32.00 1.01 -42.13
C TYR A 13 -31.62 0.71 -43.58
N SER A 14 -32.36 -0.22 -44.20
CA SER A 14 -32.15 -0.69 -45.56
C SER A 14 -32.29 0.45 -46.57
N GLY A 15 -31.31 0.56 -47.47
CA GLY A 15 -31.30 1.57 -48.54
C GLY A 15 -30.52 2.86 -48.25
N PHE A 16 -29.92 3.00 -47.05
CA PHE A 16 -28.95 4.04 -46.71
C PHE A 16 -27.64 3.43 -46.19
N LYS A 17 -26.51 3.95 -46.67
CA LYS A 17 -25.22 3.73 -46.01
C LYS A 17 -25.03 4.79 -44.94
N LYS A 18 -25.06 4.36 -43.68
CA LYS A 18 -24.80 5.20 -42.50
C LYS A 18 -23.31 5.22 -42.21
N TYR A 19 -22.76 6.41 -42.01
CA TYR A 19 -21.41 6.62 -41.50
C TYR A 19 -21.45 7.04 -40.02
N ASP A 20 -20.32 6.96 -39.35
CA ASP A 20 -20.23 7.22 -37.92
C ASP A 20 -20.73 8.62 -37.55
N THR A 21 -21.49 8.68 -36.45
CA THR A 21 -21.98 9.94 -35.88
C THR A 21 -20.85 10.62 -35.11
N ILE A 22 -20.47 11.81 -35.54
CA ILE A 22 -19.44 12.62 -34.88
C ILE A 22 -20.09 13.74 -34.04
N ALA A 23 -19.59 13.96 -32.84
CA ALA A 23 -19.93 15.15 -32.05
C ALA A 23 -19.07 16.32 -32.54
N VAL A 24 -19.70 17.33 -33.13
CA VAL A 24 -18.97 18.42 -33.84
C VAL A 24 -18.62 19.57 -32.89
N ASN A 25 -19.48 19.87 -31.91
CA ASN A 25 -19.22 20.91 -30.90
C ASN A 25 -19.86 20.53 -29.57
N THR A 26 -19.11 20.72 -28.48
CA THR A 26 -19.57 20.61 -27.09
C THR A 26 -19.17 21.88 -26.37
N SER A 27 -19.96 22.94 -26.55
CA SER A 27 -19.93 24.09 -25.63
C SER A 27 -20.91 23.79 -24.51
N GLY A 28 -20.60 24.13 -23.26
CA GLY A 28 -21.25 23.61 -22.04
C GLY A 28 -22.78 23.45 -22.05
N ASP A 29 -23.50 24.28 -22.82
CA ASP A 29 -24.96 24.26 -22.92
C ASP A 29 -25.55 23.62 -24.20
N SER A 30 -24.76 23.35 -25.25
CA SER A 30 -25.29 22.74 -26.49
C SER A 30 -24.36 21.69 -27.10
N LYS A 31 -24.95 20.54 -27.47
CA LYS A 31 -24.25 19.41 -28.09
C LYS A 31 -24.79 19.18 -29.48
N LYS A 32 -23.94 19.36 -30.50
CA LYS A 32 -24.31 19.15 -31.91
C LYS A 32 -23.71 17.83 -32.42
N PHE A 33 -24.56 16.98 -32.99
CA PHE A 33 -24.16 15.72 -33.60
C PHE A 33 -24.36 15.79 -35.12
N LYS A 34 -23.39 15.28 -35.88
CA LYS A 34 -23.47 15.17 -37.34
C LYS A 34 -23.33 13.71 -37.72
N THR A 35 -24.34 13.20 -38.42
CA THR A 35 -24.36 11.86 -39.02
C THR A 35 -24.56 12.01 -40.51
N ILE A 36 -23.79 11.28 -41.30
CA ILE A 36 -23.93 11.29 -42.76
C ILE A 36 -24.68 10.04 -43.20
N PHE A 37 -25.74 10.25 -43.98
CA PHE A 37 -26.53 9.20 -44.63
C PHE A 37 -26.39 9.34 -46.14
N ILE A 38 -25.98 8.25 -46.81
CA ILE A 38 -25.90 8.21 -48.28
C ILE A 38 -26.99 7.27 -48.80
N PRO A 39 -27.99 7.76 -49.55
CA PRO A 39 -28.99 6.89 -50.18
C PRO A 39 -28.35 6.05 -51.28
N LEU A 40 -28.66 4.75 -51.30
CA LEU A 40 -28.05 3.79 -52.23
C LEU A 40 -28.80 3.64 -53.57
N VAL A 41 -30.07 4.06 -53.60
CA VAL A 41 -30.98 3.88 -54.73
C VAL A 41 -31.80 5.16 -54.88
N SER A 42 -32.07 5.55 -56.12
CA SER A 42 -32.95 6.66 -56.46
C SER A 42 -34.41 6.27 -56.21
N SER A 43 -34.98 6.81 -55.15
CA SER A 43 -36.40 6.69 -54.82
C SER A 43 -36.79 7.82 -53.88
N GLU A 44 -38.09 8.06 -53.70
CA GLU A 44 -38.56 8.80 -52.53
C GLU A 44 -38.19 8.00 -51.27
N LYS A 45 -37.53 8.64 -50.32
CA LYS A 45 -37.08 8.01 -49.07
C LYS A 45 -37.39 8.90 -47.89
N GLU A 46 -37.66 8.27 -46.76
CA GLU A 46 -37.92 8.97 -45.51
C GLU A 46 -36.71 8.84 -44.58
N ILE A 47 -36.19 9.98 -44.12
CA ILE A 47 -35.22 10.02 -43.03
C ILE A 47 -36.01 9.76 -41.74
N PRO A 48 -35.72 8.66 -41.02
CA PRO A 48 -36.51 8.29 -39.85
C PRO A 48 -36.24 9.22 -38.66
N ALA A 49 -37.23 9.28 -37.78
CA ALA A 49 -37.15 9.95 -36.48
C ALA A 49 -35.94 9.45 -35.66
N ALA A 50 -35.09 10.36 -35.21
CA ALA A 50 -34.02 10.07 -34.27
C ALA A 50 -34.54 10.18 -32.84
N SER A 51 -34.09 9.29 -31.94
CA SER A 51 -34.45 9.34 -30.52
C SER A 51 -33.22 9.66 -29.67
N LEU A 52 -33.35 10.66 -28.80
CA LEU A 52 -32.37 10.98 -27.77
C LEU A 52 -32.97 10.65 -26.40
N SER A 53 -32.34 9.71 -25.70
CA SER A 53 -32.70 9.36 -24.32
C SER A 53 -31.87 10.16 -23.34
N PHE A 54 -32.52 10.79 -22.36
CA PHE A 54 -31.87 11.58 -21.31
C PHE A 54 -32.47 11.26 -19.95
N PHE A 55 -31.65 11.37 -18.90
CA PHE A 55 -32.13 11.23 -17.53
C PHE A 55 -32.63 12.59 -17.03
N SER A 56 -33.88 12.65 -16.54
CA SER A 56 -34.43 13.87 -15.92
C SER A 56 -34.27 13.81 -14.40
N PRO A 57 -33.42 14.66 -13.78
CA PRO A 57 -33.21 14.63 -12.33
C PRO A 57 -34.47 14.96 -11.53
N LEU A 58 -35.34 15.81 -12.07
CA LEU A 58 -36.58 16.25 -11.42
C LEU A 58 -37.62 15.12 -11.32
N LYS A 59 -37.69 14.27 -12.36
CA LYS A 59 -38.63 13.14 -12.43
C LYS A 59 -38.02 11.81 -11.99
N LYS A 60 -36.71 11.77 -11.69
CA LYS A 60 -35.91 10.56 -11.40
C LYS A 60 -36.13 9.41 -12.39
N GLN A 61 -36.46 9.73 -13.64
CA GLN A 61 -36.80 8.77 -14.68
C GLN A 61 -36.13 9.17 -16.00
N TYR A 62 -35.94 8.18 -16.89
CA TYR A 62 -35.42 8.40 -18.23
C TYR A 62 -36.55 8.86 -19.16
N GLY A 63 -36.34 9.98 -19.85
CA GLY A 63 -37.22 10.47 -20.91
C GLY A 63 -36.57 10.28 -22.28
N ALA A 64 -37.39 10.21 -23.33
CA ALA A 64 -36.92 10.17 -24.71
C ALA A 64 -37.57 11.31 -25.51
N ILE A 65 -36.75 12.09 -26.21
CA ILE A 65 -37.21 13.08 -27.21
C ILE A 65 -36.99 12.47 -28.59
N LYS A 66 -38.03 12.49 -29.42
CA LYS A 66 -37.99 11.99 -30.80
C LYS A 66 -38.13 13.15 -31.78
N THR A 67 -37.34 13.15 -32.86
CA THR A 67 -37.54 14.07 -33.98
C THR A 67 -38.65 13.56 -34.89
N GLN A 68 -39.23 14.42 -35.72
CA GLN A 68 -40.17 13.97 -36.75
C GLN A 68 -39.39 13.36 -37.93
N PRO A 69 -39.97 12.38 -38.63
CA PRO A 69 -39.38 11.86 -39.85
C PRO A 69 -39.51 12.88 -41.00
N GLN A 70 -38.53 12.93 -41.89
CA GLN A 70 -38.48 13.89 -42.99
C GLN A 70 -38.35 13.18 -44.33
N LYS A 71 -39.28 13.43 -45.26
CA LYS A 71 -39.24 12.88 -46.61
C LYS A 71 -38.22 13.62 -47.47
N ILE A 72 -37.43 12.86 -48.23
CA ILE A 72 -36.46 13.35 -49.22
C ILE A 72 -36.69 12.62 -50.55
N THR A 73 -36.65 13.36 -51.64
CA THR A 73 -36.69 12.78 -53.00
C THR A 73 -35.27 12.62 -53.50
N VAL A 74 -34.83 11.39 -53.73
CA VAL A 74 -33.49 11.10 -54.25
C VAL A 74 -33.59 10.82 -55.75
N SER A 75 -33.25 11.81 -56.57
CA SER A 75 -33.07 11.63 -58.01
C SER A 75 -31.72 10.95 -58.27
N GLY A 76 -31.71 9.87 -59.06
CA GLY A 76 -30.46 9.24 -59.51
C GLY A 76 -29.73 10.16 -60.47
N GLY A 77 -28.44 10.40 -60.24
CA GLY A 77 -27.61 11.08 -61.22
C GLY A 77 -27.43 10.18 -62.45
N ALA A 78 -27.62 10.73 -63.65
CA ALA A 78 -27.07 10.12 -64.85
C ALA A 78 -25.57 9.90 -64.64
N LEU A 79 -25.05 8.76 -65.11
CA LEU A 79 -23.63 8.40 -65.06
C LEU A 79 -22.80 9.62 -65.52
N HIS A 80 -22.13 10.30 -64.59
CA HIS A 80 -21.27 11.42 -64.94
C HIS A 80 -19.91 10.86 -65.31
N SER A 81 -19.71 10.69 -66.62
CA SER A 81 -18.42 10.68 -67.29
C SER A 81 -17.56 11.83 -66.77
N GLU A 82 -16.25 11.62 -66.66
CA GLU A 82 -15.27 12.64 -66.27
C GLU A 82 -15.58 14.01 -66.90
N GLY A 83 -15.88 15.00 -66.06
CA GLY A 83 -16.18 16.36 -66.52
C GLY A 83 -16.62 17.27 -65.37
N THR A 84 -15.73 18.16 -64.95
CA THR A 84 -15.99 19.46 -64.28
C THR A 84 -17.09 19.50 -63.21
N VAL A 85 -16.71 19.28 -61.95
CA VAL A 85 -17.53 19.64 -60.78
C VAL A 85 -17.34 21.14 -60.49
N GLU A 86 -18.41 21.92 -60.69
CA GLU A 86 -18.52 23.28 -60.15
C GLU A 86 -18.41 23.25 -58.61
N ASP A 87 -17.51 24.08 -58.10
CA ASP A 87 -17.12 24.23 -56.71
C ASP A 87 -18.24 24.92 -55.90
N LYS A 88 -19.24 24.15 -55.44
CA LYS A 88 -20.20 24.61 -54.43
C LYS A 88 -20.12 23.74 -53.19
N SER A 89 -19.54 24.34 -52.15
CA SER A 89 -19.29 23.83 -50.81
C SER A 89 -18.20 22.77 -50.74
N LYS A 90 -16.97 23.26 -50.58
CA LYS A 90 -15.80 22.56 -50.09
C LYS A 90 -16.17 21.74 -48.84
N ILE A 91 -16.53 20.49 -49.05
CA ILE A 91 -16.58 19.50 -47.98
C ILE A 91 -15.10 19.18 -47.73
N ASP A 92 -14.46 19.99 -46.87
CA ASP A 92 -13.15 19.65 -46.34
C ASP A 92 -13.34 18.35 -45.54
N ILE A 93 -13.15 17.22 -46.22
CA ILE A 93 -12.95 15.92 -45.62
C ILE A 93 -11.60 16.03 -44.92
N VAL A 94 -11.62 16.66 -43.75
CA VAL A 94 -10.53 16.64 -42.80
C VAL A 94 -10.43 15.18 -42.34
N ARG A 95 -9.75 14.36 -43.15
CA ARG A 95 -9.07 13.15 -42.68
C ARG A 95 -7.93 13.62 -41.77
N LYS A 96 -8.27 14.28 -40.66
CA LYS A 96 -7.36 14.41 -39.53
C LYS A 96 -7.37 13.03 -38.92
N ASP A 97 -6.49 12.23 -39.50
CA ASP A 97 -6.16 10.88 -39.12
C ASP A 97 -6.22 10.83 -37.59
N ILE A 98 -7.06 9.93 -37.09
CA ILE A 98 -7.07 9.50 -35.71
C ILE A 98 -5.62 9.43 -35.24
N ASN A 99 -5.28 10.14 -34.16
CA ASN A 99 -3.98 9.96 -33.53
C ASN A 99 -3.76 8.45 -33.43
N TYR A 100 -2.82 7.92 -34.22
CA TYR A 100 -2.40 6.55 -34.08
C TYR A 100 -1.99 6.43 -32.61
N ASN A 101 -2.81 5.77 -31.80
CA ASN A 101 -2.31 5.15 -30.58
C ASN A 101 -1.11 4.36 -31.08
N LYS A 102 0.10 4.82 -30.73
CA LYS A 102 1.34 4.16 -31.10
C LYS A 102 1.14 2.70 -30.70
N ARG A 103 0.79 1.84 -31.66
CA ARG A 103 0.76 0.41 -31.42
C ARG A 103 2.19 0.09 -31.07
N ILE A 104 2.45 -0.23 -29.81
CA ILE A 104 3.73 -0.72 -29.33
C ILE A 104 3.95 -2.01 -30.13
N LYS A 105 4.63 -1.90 -31.28
CA LYS A 105 4.77 -2.99 -32.27
C LYS A 105 5.63 -4.13 -31.74
N THR A 106 6.25 -3.95 -30.58
CA THR A 106 7.17 -4.91 -29.99
C THR A 106 6.91 -5.05 -28.49
N LEU A 107 5.72 -5.50 -28.10
CA LEU A 107 5.62 -6.22 -26.84
C LEU A 107 6.26 -7.59 -27.06
N LYS A 108 7.58 -7.67 -26.89
CA LYS A 108 8.25 -8.98 -26.79
C LYS A 108 7.70 -9.62 -25.52
N LEU A 109 6.90 -10.67 -25.65
CA LEU A 109 6.61 -11.55 -24.52
C LEU A 109 7.96 -12.10 -24.05
N TYR A 110 8.39 -11.68 -22.87
CA TYR A 110 9.56 -12.23 -22.23
C TYR A 110 9.27 -13.70 -21.93
N ARG A 111 9.94 -14.59 -22.65
CA ARG A 111 9.70 -16.04 -22.66
C ARG A 111 10.83 -16.82 -21.96
N GLY A 112 11.56 -16.15 -21.08
CA GLY A 112 12.64 -16.71 -20.26
C GLY A 112 12.30 -16.62 -18.77
N TYR A 113 13.15 -17.24 -17.93
CA TYR A 113 13.06 -17.06 -16.48
C TYR A 113 13.65 -15.70 -16.12
N LEU A 114 12.91 -14.87 -15.38
CA LEU A 114 13.38 -13.53 -14.97
C LEU A 114 14.72 -13.58 -14.20
N ILE A 115 15.05 -14.74 -13.63
CA ILE A 115 16.25 -15.02 -12.83
C ILE A 115 17.53 -15.07 -13.70
N GLU A 116 17.42 -15.23 -15.02
CA GLU A 116 18.57 -15.27 -15.93
C GLU A 116 19.09 -13.87 -16.28
N GLU A 117 18.27 -12.83 -16.12
CA GLU A 117 18.65 -11.46 -16.46
C GLU A 117 19.45 -10.80 -15.33
N PRO A 118 20.61 -10.18 -15.62
CA PRO A 118 21.41 -9.49 -14.61
C PRO A 118 20.65 -8.33 -13.93
N VAL A 119 19.66 -7.76 -14.62
CA VAL A 119 18.79 -6.70 -14.08
C VAL A 119 17.93 -7.21 -12.92
N PHE A 120 17.55 -8.48 -12.93
CA PHE A 120 16.79 -9.08 -11.83
C PHE A 120 17.60 -9.09 -10.54
N TYR A 121 18.87 -9.49 -10.60
CA TYR A 121 19.74 -9.46 -9.42
C TYR A 121 20.03 -8.04 -8.96
N LEU A 122 20.21 -7.07 -9.87
CA LEU A 122 20.43 -5.68 -9.49
C LEU A 122 19.25 -5.09 -8.69
N ILE A 123 18.03 -5.51 -9.02
CA ILE A 123 16.81 -5.10 -8.28
C ILE A 123 16.66 -5.92 -6.99
N PHE A 124 16.86 -7.25 -7.02
CA PHE A 124 16.60 -8.12 -5.85
C PHE A 124 17.70 -8.09 -4.78
N PHE A 125 18.95 -7.88 -5.17
CA PHE A 125 20.09 -7.84 -4.26
C PHE A 125 19.90 -6.83 -3.09
N PRO A 126 19.51 -5.56 -3.32
CA PRO A 126 19.29 -4.63 -2.21
C PRO A 126 18.12 -5.05 -1.29
N PHE A 127 17.07 -5.70 -1.81
CA PHE A 127 15.98 -6.20 -0.97
C PHE A 127 16.42 -7.35 -0.06
N ILE A 128 17.20 -8.29 -0.61
CA ILE A 128 17.76 -9.40 0.19
C ILE A 128 18.72 -8.85 1.24
N MET A 129 19.57 -7.89 0.88
CA MET A 129 20.50 -7.26 1.80
C MET A 129 19.76 -6.53 2.94
N LEU A 130 18.71 -5.76 2.62
CA LEU A 130 17.85 -5.10 3.60
C LEU A 130 17.18 -6.10 4.55
N LEU A 131 16.69 -7.23 4.01
CA LEU A 131 16.05 -8.28 4.81
C LEU A 131 17.04 -8.93 5.78
N VAL A 132 18.25 -9.26 5.31
CA VAL A 132 19.33 -9.78 6.18
C VAL A 132 19.69 -8.78 7.26
N LEU A 133 19.84 -7.50 6.91
CA LEU A 133 20.17 -6.44 7.87
C LEU A 133 19.06 -6.27 8.91
N SER A 134 17.79 -6.31 8.50
CA SER A 134 16.63 -6.25 9.38
C SER A 134 16.59 -7.41 10.38
N VAL A 135 16.83 -8.64 9.90
CA VAL A 135 16.89 -9.82 10.78
C VAL A 135 18.06 -9.71 11.76
N CYS A 136 19.24 -9.30 11.29
CA CYS A 136 20.42 -9.11 12.12
C CYS A 136 20.18 -8.04 13.20
N TYR A 137 19.54 -6.94 12.83
CA TYR A 137 19.15 -5.88 13.76
C TYR A 137 18.13 -6.35 14.81
N ALA A 138 17.15 -7.16 14.41
CA ALA A 138 16.18 -7.73 15.34
C ALA A 138 16.86 -8.67 16.36
N ILE A 139 17.82 -9.48 15.92
CA ILE A 139 18.62 -10.35 16.81
C ILE A 139 19.49 -9.51 17.75
N TYR A 140 20.14 -8.47 17.23
CA TYR A 140 20.94 -7.54 18.03
C TYR A 140 20.09 -6.88 19.11
N MET A 141 18.92 -6.35 18.75
CA MET A 141 17.99 -5.75 19.70
C MET A 141 17.50 -6.75 20.75
N ARG A 142 17.20 -7.99 20.37
CA ARG A 142 16.84 -9.06 21.33
C ARG A 142 17.97 -9.40 22.31
N ARG A 143 19.23 -9.35 21.86
CA ARG A 143 20.42 -9.56 22.71
C ARG A 143 20.70 -8.36 23.62
N ALA A 144 20.50 -7.15 23.11
CA ALA A 144 20.65 -5.90 23.85
C ALA A 144 19.54 -5.72 24.89
N SER A 145 18.31 -6.13 24.57
CA SER A 145 17.17 -6.17 25.48
C SER A 145 17.20 -7.33 26.47
N GLY A 146 18.26 -8.15 26.47
CA GLY A 146 18.47 -9.15 27.50
C GLY A 146 18.51 -8.45 28.86
N ASN A 147 17.48 -8.69 29.69
CA ASN A 147 17.27 -8.03 30.97
C ASN A 147 18.61 -7.74 31.70
N PRO A 148 19.05 -6.47 31.82
CA PRO A 148 20.32 -6.16 32.45
C PRO A 148 20.36 -6.71 33.88
N PHE A 149 19.22 -6.68 34.57
CA PHE A 149 19.02 -7.28 35.88
C PHE A 149 19.38 -8.77 35.94
N LYS A 150 19.08 -9.57 34.91
CA LYS A 150 19.45 -11.00 34.91
C LYS A 150 20.97 -11.18 34.85
N LYS A 151 21.66 -10.41 34.01
CA LYS A 151 23.13 -10.44 33.91
C LYS A 151 23.77 -9.99 35.23
N LEU A 152 23.29 -8.88 35.82
CA LEU A 152 23.79 -8.40 37.11
C LEU A 152 23.59 -9.43 38.22
N LYS A 153 22.42 -10.08 38.31
CA LYS A 153 22.18 -11.15 39.29
C LYS A 153 23.18 -12.29 39.13
N THR A 154 23.41 -12.77 37.91
CA THR A 154 24.40 -13.83 37.66
C THR A 154 25.81 -13.42 38.06
N PHE A 155 26.26 -12.22 37.70
CA PHE A 155 27.59 -11.73 38.09
C PHE A 155 27.76 -11.64 39.61
N ARG A 156 26.76 -11.15 40.34
CA ARG A 156 26.82 -11.07 41.81
C ARG A 156 26.79 -12.45 42.48
N PHE A 157 26.03 -13.41 41.94
CA PHE A 157 26.08 -14.80 42.42
C PHE A 157 27.45 -15.47 42.21
N VAL A 158 28.17 -15.15 41.13
CA VAL A 158 29.55 -15.64 40.93
C VAL A 158 30.49 -15.10 42.01
N GLU A 159 30.29 -13.86 42.45
CA GLU A 159 31.07 -13.28 43.54
C GLU A 159 30.79 -13.95 44.89
N VAL A 160 29.51 -14.24 45.18
CA VAL A 160 29.11 -15.05 46.35
C VAL A 160 29.77 -16.42 46.32
N GLN A 161 29.78 -17.12 45.19
CA GLN A 161 30.44 -18.42 45.06
C GLN A 161 31.95 -18.34 45.36
N LYS A 162 32.62 -17.26 44.94
CA LYS A 162 34.04 -17.04 45.26
C LYS A 162 34.25 -16.83 46.77
N LEU A 163 33.36 -16.09 47.43
CA LEU A 163 33.42 -15.88 48.88
C LEU A 163 33.24 -17.19 49.65
N VAL A 164 32.25 -18.00 49.26
CA VAL A 164 32.01 -19.31 49.88
C VAL A 164 33.18 -20.26 49.64
N LYS A 165 33.77 -20.26 48.44
CA LYS A 165 34.96 -21.07 48.15
C LYS A 165 36.16 -20.66 49.01
N LYS A 166 36.43 -19.35 49.12
CA LYS A 166 37.46 -18.82 50.03
C LYS A 166 37.19 -19.18 51.48
N ALA A 167 35.93 -19.13 51.92
CA ALA A 167 35.56 -19.53 53.28
C ALA A 167 35.86 -21.02 53.52
N GLY A 168 35.64 -21.89 52.52
CA GLY A 168 36.03 -23.30 52.55
C GLY A 168 37.54 -23.50 52.65
N GLU A 169 38.33 -22.74 51.88
CA GLU A 169 39.80 -22.75 51.97
C GLU A 169 40.30 -22.33 53.36
N ARG A 170 39.69 -21.30 53.98
CA ARG A 170 40.03 -20.86 55.34
C ARG A 170 39.67 -21.87 56.44
N ILE A 171 38.66 -22.71 56.22
CA ILE A 171 38.32 -23.81 57.13
C ILE A 171 39.42 -24.86 57.13
N LEU A 172 40.00 -25.17 55.95
CA LEU A 172 41.12 -26.10 55.83
C LEU A 172 42.39 -25.56 56.50
N GLU A 173 42.58 -24.24 56.51
CA GLU A 173 43.66 -23.55 57.23
C GLU A 173 43.41 -23.41 58.74
N ASN A 174 42.35 -24.01 59.29
CA ASN A 174 41.94 -23.95 60.70
C ASN A 174 41.60 -22.52 61.21
N ASN A 175 41.37 -21.56 60.30
CA ASN A 175 41.01 -20.18 60.64
C ASN A 175 39.48 -19.99 60.56
N PHE A 176 38.80 -20.43 61.62
CA PHE A 176 37.34 -20.40 61.69
C PHE A 176 36.77 -18.99 61.79
N GLU A 177 37.47 -18.04 62.40
CA GLU A 177 36.97 -16.67 62.56
C GLU A 177 36.88 -15.95 61.22
N ALA A 178 37.95 -16.02 60.41
CA ALA A 178 37.95 -15.47 59.07
C ALA A 178 36.93 -16.15 58.14
N SER A 179 36.73 -17.46 58.29
CA SER A 179 35.71 -18.19 57.52
C SER A 179 34.29 -17.72 57.89
N ARG A 180 33.99 -17.54 59.18
CA ARG A 180 32.68 -17.07 59.64
C ARG A 180 32.35 -15.68 59.13
N ASP A 181 33.32 -14.77 59.10
CA ASP A 181 33.10 -13.43 58.57
C ASP A 181 32.83 -13.44 57.05
N LEU A 182 33.55 -14.28 56.29
CA LEU A 182 33.31 -14.47 54.85
C LEU A 182 31.93 -15.08 54.57
N LEU A 183 31.46 -16.02 55.40
CA LEU A 183 30.12 -16.60 55.28
C LEU A 183 29.02 -15.58 55.62
N CYS A 184 29.21 -14.76 56.66
CA CYS A 184 28.30 -13.65 56.97
C CYS A 184 28.21 -12.66 55.81
N GLN A 185 29.35 -12.29 55.21
CA GLN A 185 29.38 -11.41 54.05
C GLN A 185 28.66 -12.02 52.85
N ALA A 186 28.89 -13.30 52.55
CA ALA A 186 28.19 -14.02 51.50
C ALA A 186 26.67 -14.04 51.72
N LEU A 187 26.22 -14.20 52.96
CA LEU A 187 24.80 -14.24 53.30
C LEU A 187 24.12 -12.87 53.12
N ILE A 188 24.81 -11.78 53.50
CA ILE A 188 24.34 -10.40 53.25
C ILE A 188 24.25 -10.13 51.75
N GLU A 189 25.24 -10.55 50.97
CA GLU A 189 25.27 -10.39 49.52
C GLU A 189 24.10 -11.15 48.85
N ILE A 190 23.76 -12.36 49.32
CA ILE A 190 22.60 -13.13 48.84
C ILE A 190 21.30 -12.38 49.12
N VAL A 191 21.12 -11.86 50.35
CA VAL A 191 19.94 -11.07 50.71
C VAL A 191 19.82 -9.82 49.82
N ASN A 192 20.93 -9.16 49.51
CA ASN A 192 20.97 -8.02 48.59
C ASN A 192 20.56 -8.39 47.16
N ILE A 193 21.00 -9.54 46.66
CA ILE A 193 20.66 -10.01 45.31
C ILE A 193 19.16 -10.32 45.19
N GLU A 194 18.56 -10.89 46.25
CA GLU A 194 17.15 -11.28 46.25
C GLU A 194 16.21 -10.11 46.50
N THR A 195 16.53 -9.25 47.46
CA THR A 195 15.71 -8.08 47.81
C THR A 195 15.91 -6.89 46.87
N GLY A 196 17.04 -6.82 46.16
CA GLY A 196 17.37 -5.72 45.24
C GLY A 196 17.66 -4.38 45.93
N ILE A 197 17.70 -4.35 47.27
CA ILE A 197 18.00 -3.18 48.08
C ILE A 197 19.44 -3.30 48.55
N LYS A 198 20.20 -2.19 48.52
CA LYS A 198 21.54 -2.16 49.09
C LYS A 198 21.40 -2.16 50.61
N SER A 199 21.74 -3.27 51.27
CA SER A 199 21.60 -3.42 52.71
C SER A 199 22.65 -2.62 53.49
N ASP A 200 22.60 -1.30 53.45
CA ASP A 200 23.47 -0.46 54.27
C ASP A 200 23.23 -0.72 55.79
N ASN A 201 22.05 -1.26 56.14
CA ASN A 201 21.65 -1.59 57.52
C ASN A 201 22.00 -3.02 58.00
N LEU A 202 22.69 -3.86 57.20
CA LEU A 202 23.00 -5.26 57.57
C LEU A 202 24.44 -5.46 58.08
N GLN A 203 25.18 -4.39 58.39
CA GLN A 203 26.51 -4.54 58.98
C GLN A 203 26.45 -5.28 60.32
N LYS A 204 27.45 -6.13 60.58
CA LYS A 204 27.55 -7.00 61.78
C LYS A 204 27.33 -6.21 63.08
N ASP A 205 27.89 -5.01 63.16
CA ASP A 205 27.79 -4.13 64.34
C ASP A 205 26.38 -3.57 64.52
N GLN A 206 25.72 -3.16 63.44
CA GLN A 206 24.33 -2.67 63.47
C GLN A 206 23.34 -3.78 63.84
N ILE A 207 23.59 -5.01 63.40
CA ILE A 207 22.80 -6.19 63.77
C ILE A 207 22.99 -6.50 65.27
N ALA A 208 24.25 -6.47 65.74
CA ALA A 208 24.56 -6.69 67.14
C ALA A 208 23.92 -5.64 68.05
N ASP A 209 23.99 -4.36 67.68
CA ASP A 209 23.38 -3.26 68.44
C ASP A 209 21.86 -3.36 68.48
N ASN A 210 21.21 -3.68 67.36
CA ASN A 210 19.76 -3.88 67.31
C ASN A 210 19.31 -5.08 68.15
N LEU A 211 20.05 -6.19 68.13
CA LEU A 211 19.80 -7.36 68.98
C LEU A 211 19.96 -7.01 70.46
N ARG A 212 21.02 -6.28 70.81
CA ARG A 212 21.30 -5.85 72.19
C ARG A 212 20.21 -4.93 72.71
N LYS A 213 19.77 -3.96 71.90
CA LYS A 213 18.65 -3.07 72.19
C LYS A 213 17.35 -3.84 72.40
N LYS A 214 17.06 -4.84 71.57
CA LYS A 214 15.87 -5.70 71.70
C LYS A 214 15.91 -6.59 72.94
N MET A 215 17.08 -7.15 73.29
CA MET A 215 17.27 -7.90 74.54
C MET A 215 17.08 -7.01 75.77
N GLN A 216 17.59 -5.77 75.75
CA GLN A 216 17.38 -4.82 76.86
C GLN A 216 15.91 -4.43 77.00
N MET A 217 15.17 -4.28 75.89
CA MET A 217 13.72 -4.04 75.91
C MET A 217 12.95 -5.23 76.51
N MET A 218 13.31 -6.47 76.14
CA MET A 218 12.67 -7.68 76.69
C MET A 218 12.99 -7.92 78.17
N LYS A 219 14.15 -7.46 78.67
CA LYS A 219 14.53 -7.58 80.08
C LYS A 219 13.92 -6.51 80.98
N LYS A 220 13.35 -5.46 80.40
CA LYS A 220 12.62 -4.39 81.08
C LYS A 220 11.10 -4.62 81.15
N LEU A 221 10.60 -5.61 80.41
CA LEU A 221 9.25 -6.16 80.58
C LEU A 221 9.27 -7.24 81.67
#